data_AF-A0A7D4A592-F1
#
_entry.id   AF-A0A7D4A592-F1
#
_cell.length_a   1.000
_cell.length_b   1.000
_cell.length_c   1.000
_cell.angle_alpha   90.00
_cell.angle_beta   90.00
_cell.angle_gamma   90.00
#
_symmetry.space_group_name_H-M   'P 1'
#
loop_
_entity.id
_entity.type
_entity.pdbx_description
1 polymer ?
#
loop_
_entity_poly.entity_id
_entity_poly.type
_entity_poly.pdbx_seq_one_letter_code
_entity_poly.pdbx_strand_id
1 'polypeptide(L)'
;MFATGARLPDPCRLVGGDLIDQLVGASTMVRETEGKENVDCRWETRGHPPPKGKSPSGLLQVGAFTQARQVKRTEKYNDAKIAYKAAQRDEPCAPVRISADAACWQRDESGIHVAVRKGYTTIVISYTAAHSPALNEEKKEETATALATEVLNNLSV
;
A
#
# COMPACT_ATOMS: atom_id res chain seq x y z
N MET A 1 26.63 -9.61 -10.21
CA MET A 1 25.52 -9.23 -9.31
C MET A 1 24.76 -10.49 -8.98
N PHE A 2 24.43 -10.73 -7.70
CA PHE A 2 23.66 -11.91 -7.29
C PHE A 2 22.17 -11.57 -7.27
N ALA A 3 21.33 -12.53 -7.67
CA ALA A 3 19.87 -12.40 -7.50
C ALA A 3 19.55 -12.34 -6.01
N THR A 4 18.66 -11.44 -5.60
CA THR A 4 18.21 -11.33 -4.20
C THR A 4 17.25 -12.45 -3.82
N GLY A 5 16.69 -13.15 -4.81
CA GLY A 5 15.60 -14.11 -4.63
C GLY A 5 14.24 -13.46 -4.40
N ALA A 6 14.17 -12.13 -4.32
CA ALA A 6 12.92 -11.41 -4.14
C ALA A 6 12.10 -11.43 -5.43
N ARG A 7 10.83 -11.79 -5.29
CA ARG A 7 9.87 -11.81 -6.40
C ARG A 7 8.95 -10.61 -6.25
N LEU A 8 8.70 -9.92 -7.36
CA LEU A 8 7.70 -8.86 -7.41
C LEU A 8 6.33 -9.50 -7.12
N PRO A 9 5.68 -9.18 -5.98
CA PRO A 9 4.37 -9.72 -5.66
C PRO A 9 3.32 -9.13 -6.60
N ASP A 10 2.17 -9.79 -6.71
CA ASP A 10 1.02 -9.22 -7.41
C ASP A 10 0.25 -8.30 -6.44
N PRO A 11 0.33 -6.96 -6.57
CA PRO A 11 -0.32 -6.02 -5.67
C PRO A 11 -1.83 -6.19 -5.65
N CYS A 12 -2.43 -6.65 -6.75
CA CYS A 12 -3.87 -6.92 -6.82
C CYS A 12 -4.31 -8.08 -5.92
N ARG A 13 -3.37 -8.89 -5.44
CA ARG A 13 -3.62 -10.02 -4.51
C ARG A 13 -3.18 -9.71 -3.08
N LEU A 14 -2.55 -8.57 -2.83
CA LEU A 14 -2.07 -8.20 -1.51
C LEU A 14 -3.18 -7.65 -0.61
N VAL A 15 -4.28 -7.19 -1.19
CA VAL A 15 -5.46 -6.72 -0.46
C VAL A 15 -6.68 -7.50 -0.91
N GLY A 16 -7.38 -8.11 0.05
CA GLY A 16 -8.53 -8.97 -0.19
C GLY A 16 -9.88 -8.27 -0.32
N GLY A 17 -10.87 -9.01 -0.82
CA GLY A 17 -12.23 -8.52 -1.15
C GLY A 17 -12.95 -7.85 0.02
N ASP A 18 -12.92 -8.44 1.22
CA ASP A 18 -13.63 -7.88 2.39
C ASP A 18 -13.10 -6.50 2.78
N LEU A 19 -11.78 -6.30 2.77
CA LEU A 19 -11.17 -5.01 3.09
C LEU A 19 -11.41 -3.98 1.96
N ILE A 20 -11.37 -4.41 0.71
CA ILE A 20 -11.71 -3.57 -0.44
C ILE A 20 -13.18 -3.12 -0.36
N ASP A 21 -14.11 -4.05 -0.13
CA ASP A 21 -15.54 -3.75 -0.03
C ASP A 21 -15.84 -2.81 1.14
N GLN A 22 -15.12 -2.95 2.26
CA GLN A 22 -15.22 -2.03 3.40
C GLN A 22 -14.72 -0.62 3.06
N LEU A 23 -13.62 -0.49 2.30
CA LEU A 23 -12.95 0.78 2.08
C LEU A 23 -13.45 1.55 0.86
N VAL A 24 -13.73 0.85 -0.24
CA VAL A 24 -14.12 1.45 -1.53
C VAL A 24 -15.47 0.94 -2.04
N GLY A 25 -16.09 -0.04 -1.37
CA GLY A 25 -17.37 -0.62 -1.78
C GLY A 25 -17.25 -1.38 -3.09
N ALA A 26 -18.39 -1.52 -3.79
CA ALA A 26 -18.43 -2.11 -5.12
C ALA A 26 -17.47 -1.34 -6.04
N SER A 27 -16.38 -1.99 -6.46
CA SER A 27 -15.26 -1.32 -7.12
C SER A 27 -14.85 -1.99 -8.44
N THR A 28 -14.17 -1.24 -9.28
CA THR A 28 -13.44 -1.75 -10.44
C THR A 28 -11.96 -1.79 -10.10
N MET A 29 -11.35 -2.94 -10.31
CA MET A 29 -9.90 -3.09 -10.23
C MET A 29 -9.26 -2.76 -11.58
N VAL A 30 -8.22 -1.93 -11.56
CA VAL A 30 -7.38 -1.57 -12.69
C VAL A 30 -5.94 -1.91 -12.31
N ARG A 31 -5.27 -2.70 -13.16
CA ARG A 31 -3.85 -3.03 -13.00
C ARG A 31 -3.03 -2.12 -13.91
N GLU A 32 -2.15 -1.34 -13.31
CA GLU A 32 -1.20 -0.48 -14.03
C GLU A 32 0.18 -1.12 -13.90
N THR A 33 0.79 -1.52 -15.02
CA THR A 33 2.11 -2.17 -14.98
C THR A 33 3.17 -1.19 -15.45
N GLU A 34 3.91 -0.59 -14.52
CA GLU A 34 5.09 0.22 -14.82
C GLU A 34 6.39 -0.61 -14.67
N GLY A 35 6.61 -1.56 -15.59
CA GLY A 35 7.91 -2.21 -15.77
C GLY A 35 8.14 -3.53 -15.04
N LYS A 36 9.42 -3.91 -14.89
CA LYS A 36 9.84 -5.24 -14.35
C LYS A 36 10.01 -5.27 -12.84
N GLU A 37 10.11 -4.11 -12.19
CA GLU A 37 10.45 -3.95 -10.77
C GLU A 37 9.40 -3.14 -10.00
N ASN A 38 8.40 -2.60 -10.71
CA ASN A 38 7.21 -1.97 -10.14
C ASN A 38 5.94 -2.52 -10.80
N VAL A 39 4.89 -2.70 -10.02
CA VAL A 39 3.53 -2.96 -10.48
C VAL A 39 2.56 -2.29 -9.53
N ASP A 40 1.51 -1.71 -10.08
CA ASP A 40 0.47 -1.00 -9.32
C ASP A 40 -0.89 -1.65 -9.57
N CYS A 41 -1.72 -1.65 -8.54
CA CYS A 41 -3.11 -2.05 -8.62
C CYS A 41 -3.98 -0.99 -7.97
N ARG A 42 -5.10 -0.65 -8.62
CA ARG A 42 -6.01 0.39 -8.17
C ARG A 42 -7.44 -0.12 -8.14
N TRP A 43 -8.15 0.17 -7.05
CA TRP A 43 -9.57 -0.07 -6.90
C TRP A 43 -10.27 1.28 -6.78
N GLU A 44 -11.24 1.49 -7.66
CA GLU A 44 -12.06 2.69 -7.69
C GLU A 44 -13.53 2.31 -7.56
N THR A 45 -14.29 3.03 -6.74
CA THR A 45 -15.73 2.79 -6.58
C THR A 45 -16.47 2.87 -7.91
N ARG A 46 -17.36 1.91 -8.17
CA ARG A 46 -18.22 1.88 -9.35
C ARG A 46 -19.42 2.81 -9.18
N GLY A 47 -19.50 3.80 -10.07
CA GLY A 47 -20.64 4.72 -10.16
C GLY A 47 -20.54 5.94 -9.24
N HIS A 48 -21.52 6.83 -9.33
CA HIS A 48 -21.58 8.01 -8.46
C HIS A 48 -22.05 7.59 -7.07
N PRO A 49 -21.33 7.94 -5.99
CA PRO A 49 -21.78 7.62 -4.64
C PRO A 49 -23.13 8.30 -4.38
N PRO A 50 -24.09 7.59 -3.74
CA PRO A 50 -25.37 8.19 -3.43
C PRO A 50 -25.17 9.40 -2.51
N PRO A 51 -25.92 10.50 -2.70
CA PRO A 51 -25.71 11.79 -2.01
C PRO A 51 -25.90 11.74 -0.48
N LYS A 52 -26.23 10.57 0.08
CA LYS A 52 -26.45 10.35 1.52
C LYS A 52 -25.33 9.54 2.21
N GLY A 53 -24.19 9.31 1.56
CA GLY A 53 -22.92 8.94 2.24
C GLY A 53 -22.91 7.63 3.04
N LYS A 54 -23.83 6.70 2.78
CA LYS A 54 -23.89 5.41 3.51
C LYS A 54 -23.01 4.32 2.91
N SER A 55 -22.54 4.49 1.68
CA SER A 55 -21.72 3.52 0.98
C SER A 55 -20.27 4.04 0.88
N PRO A 56 -19.26 3.21 1.14
CA PRO A 56 -17.87 3.61 0.97
C PRO A 56 -17.61 4.04 -0.48
N SER A 57 -16.94 5.18 -0.65
CA SER A 57 -16.55 5.71 -1.96
C SER A 57 -15.12 6.22 -1.90
N GLY A 58 -14.23 5.62 -2.68
CA GLY A 58 -12.82 5.98 -2.66
C GLY A 58 -11.99 5.28 -3.71
N LEU A 59 -10.70 5.61 -3.66
CA LEU A 59 -9.63 5.05 -4.46
C LEU A 59 -8.65 4.38 -3.50
N LEU A 60 -8.40 3.10 -3.70
CA LEU A 60 -7.30 2.39 -3.06
C LEU A 60 -6.28 2.07 -4.15
N GLN A 61 -5.04 2.48 -3.98
CA GLN A 61 -3.93 2.12 -4.85
C GLN A 61 -2.88 1.39 -4.03
N VAL A 62 -2.39 0.27 -4.56
CA VAL A 62 -1.35 -0.56 -3.97
C VAL A 62 -0.24 -0.72 -5.01
N GLY A 63 0.92 -0.16 -4.72
CA GLY A 63 2.14 -0.29 -5.51
C GLY A 63 3.10 -1.26 -4.87
N ALA A 64 3.69 -2.15 -5.66
CA ALA A 64 4.70 -3.10 -5.21
C ALA A 64 6.02 -2.83 -5.93
N PHE A 65 7.08 -2.65 -5.15
CA PHE A 65 8.43 -2.41 -5.62
C PHE A 65 9.33 -3.53 -5.13
N THR A 66 10.15 -4.11 -5.99
CA THR A 66 11.10 -5.16 -5.57
C THR A 66 12.44 -5.00 -6.24
N GLN A 67 13.51 -5.15 -5.46
CA GLN A 67 14.86 -5.18 -5.97
C GLN A 67 15.26 -6.62 -6.35
N ALA A 68 15.32 -6.92 -7.65
CA ALA A 68 15.62 -8.27 -8.15
C ALA A 68 17.11 -8.65 -8.06
N ARG A 69 18.01 -7.67 -7.93
CA ARG A 69 19.47 -7.87 -7.93
C ARG A 69 20.15 -7.12 -6.79
N GLN A 70 21.13 -7.75 -6.15
CA GLN A 70 21.96 -7.09 -5.15
C GLN A 70 22.87 -6.05 -5.82
N VAL A 71 22.74 -4.78 -5.40
CA VAL A 71 23.72 -3.72 -5.67
C VAL A 71 24.98 -3.94 -4.82
N LYS A 72 26.10 -3.32 -5.20
CA LYS A 72 27.42 -3.59 -4.58
C LYS A 72 27.42 -3.35 -3.06
N ARG A 73 28.31 -4.08 -2.40
CA ARG A 73 28.35 -4.50 -0.99
C ARG A 73 28.18 -3.42 0.10
N THR A 74 28.33 -2.13 -0.22
CA THR A 74 28.11 -1.01 0.72
C THR A 74 26.64 -0.60 0.84
N GLU A 75 25.76 -1.13 -0.01
CA GLU A 75 24.40 -0.61 -0.22
C GLU A 75 23.33 -1.72 -0.21
N LYS A 76 23.51 -2.75 0.64
CA LYS A 76 22.67 -3.97 0.66
C LYS A 76 21.15 -3.77 0.82
N TYR A 77 20.68 -2.54 0.95
CA TYR A 77 19.28 -2.17 1.13
C TYR A 77 18.88 -0.89 0.38
N ASN A 78 19.75 -0.27 -0.42
CA ASN A 78 19.51 1.12 -0.84
C ASN A 78 18.25 1.29 -1.67
N ASP A 79 18.00 0.53 -2.72
CA ASP A 79 16.85 0.84 -3.60
C ASP A 79 15.51 0.58 -2.90
N ALA A 80 15.34 -0.54 -2.19
CA ALA A 80 14.11 -0.80 -1.43
C ALA A 80 13.93 0.21 -0.28
N LYS A 81 15.03 0.66 0.35
CA LYS A 81 15.02 1.71 1.37
C LYS A 81 14.75 3.09 0.77
N ILE A 82 15.25 3.38 -0.43
CA ILE A 82 15.01 4.62 -1.19
C ILE A 82 13.56 4.64 -1.62
N ALA A 83 13.02 3.56 -2.18
CA ALA A 83 11.61 3.42 -2.51
C ALA A 83 10.73 3.57 -1.27
N TYR A 84 11.12 2.97 -0.14
CA TYR A 84 10.43 3.15 1.13
C TYR A 84 10.47 4.61 1.60
N LYS A 85 11.64 5.26 1.58
CA LYS A 85 11.78 6.68 1.94
C LYS A 85 11.01 7.59 0.99
N ALA A 86 11.02 7.32 -0.31
CA ALA A 86 10.23 8.04 -1.30
C ALA A 86 8.72 7.85 -1.04
N ALA A 87 8.32 6.63 -0.64
CA ALA A 87 6.95 6.33 -0.25
C ALA A 87 6.51 7.00 1.05
N GLN A 88 7.45 7.32 1.95
CA GLN A 88 7.15 8.07 3.17
C GLN A 88 6.71 9.51 2.89
N ARG A 89 6.78 10.03 1.65
CA ARG A 89 6.65 11.47 1.32
C ARG A 89 7.59 12.31 2.22
N ASP A 90 7.71 13.62 1.99
CA ASP A 90 8.64 14.46 2.78
C ASP A 90 8.22 14.66 4.25
N GLU A 91 7.10 14.04 4.68
CA GLU A 91 6.53 14.20 6.01
C GLU A 91 6.86 13.03 6.96
N PRO A 92 6.92 13.29 8.28
CA PRO A 92 7.13 12.24 9.26
C PRO A 92 5.91 11.30 9.35
N CYS A 93 6.12 10.01 9.06
CA CYS A 93 5.09 8.99 9.20
C CYS A 93 5.05 8.37 10.61
N ALA A 94 3.85 7.99 11.05
CA ALA A 94 3.61 7.26 12.30
C ALA A 94 3.93 5.76 12.15
N PRO A 95 4.64 5.13 13.09
CA PRO A 95 5.03 3.73 12.96
C PRO A 95 3.84 2.78 13.06
N VAL A 96 3.82 1.71 12.25
CA VAL A 96 2.89 0.58 12.40
C VAL A 96 3.65 -0.60 12.99
N ARG A 97 3.19 -1.14 14.12
CA ARG A 97 3.85 -2.27 14.79
C ARG A 97 3.35 -3.60 14.25
N ILE A 98 3.96 -4.07 13.17
CA ILE A 98 3.71 -5.37 12.52
C ILE A 98 5.03 -6.12 12.28
N SER A 99 4.97 -7.38 11.89
CA SER A 99 6.15 -8.24 11.61
C SER A 99 6.87 -7.93 10.27
N ALA A 100 6.96 -6.65 9.93
CA ALA A 100 7.73 -6.13 8.80
C ALA A 100 9.08 -5.57 9.27
N ASP A 101 10.05 -5.43 8.37
CA ASP A 101 11.35 -4.81 8.71
C ASP A 101 11.20 -3.30 8.95
N ALA A 102 10.24 -2.68 8.27
CA ALA A 102 9.81 -1.31 8.52
C ALA A 102 8.36 -1.15 8.04
N ALA A 103 7.52 -0.49 8.82
CA ALA A 103 6.18 -0.13 8.42
C ALA A 103 5.76 1.19 9.06
N CYS A 104 5.14 2.06 8.29
CA CYS A 104 4.58 3.29 8.81
C CYS A 104 3.41 3.77 7.96
N TRP A 105 2.65 4.71 8.50
CA TRP A 105 1.53 5.34 7.83
C TRP A 105 1.53 6.84 8.07
N GLN A 106 0.90 7.58 7.17
CA GLN A 106 0.70 9.02 7.29
C GLN A 106 -0.67 9.39 6.73
N ARG A 107 -1.13 10.59 7.06
CA ARG A 107 -2.34 11.18 6.52
C ARG A 107 -2.03 12.55 5.98
N ASP A 108 -2.49 12.83 4.78
CA ASP A 108 -2.51 14.18 4.21
C ASP A 108 -3.93 14.57 3.77
N GLU A 109 -4.06 15.68 3.06
CA GLU A 109 -5.33 16.15 2.51
C GLU A 109 -5.96 15.18 1.50
N SER A 110 -5.15 14.33 0.87
CA SER A 110 -5.62 13.35 -0.11
C SER A 110 -6.11 12.06 0.54
N GLY A 111 -5.56 11.64 1.67
CA GLY A 111 -6.00 10.43 2.37
C GLY A 111 -4.96 9.80 3.28
N ILE A 112 -5.02 8.47 3.43
CA ILE A 112 -4.07 7.67 4.20
C ILE A 112 -3.04 7.06 3.25
N HIS A 113 -1.77 7.17 3.60
CA HIS A 113 -0.67 6.51 2.90
C HIS A 113 0.02 5.53 3.86
N VAL A 114 0.30 4.32 3.41
CA VAL A 114 0.98 3.28 4.18
C VAL A 114 2.17 2.78 3.37
N ALA A 115 3.31 2.61 4.03
CA ALA A 115 4.48 2.00 3.44
C ALA A 115 4.92 0.80 4.30
N VAL A 116 5.11 -0.36 3.67
CA VAL A 116 5.56 -1.59 4.32
C VAL A 116 6.78 -2.12 3.58
N ARG A 117 7.86 -2.42 4.31
CA ARG A 117 9.08 -3.03 3.75
C ARG A 117 9.36 -4.36 4.43
N LYS A 118 9.60 -5.40 3.62
CA LYS A 118 10.05 -6.73 4.06
C LYS A 118 11.13 -7.23 3.10
N GLY A 119 12.34 -7.42 3.61
CA GLY A 119 13.53 -7.75 2.84
C GLY A 119 13.81 -6.73 1.74
N TYR A 120 13.73 -7.19 0.50
CA TYR A 120 13.99 -6.42 -0.73
C TYR A 120 12.72 -5.93 -1.43
N THR A 121 11.55 -6.10 -0.78
CA THR A 121 10.24 -5.71 -1.30
C THR A 121 9.66 -4.59 -0.45
N THR A 122 9.15 -3.57 -1.13
CA THR A 122 8.46 -2.42 -0.53
C THR A 122 7.07 -2.34 -1.15
N ILE A 123 6.03 -2.28 -0.31
CA ILE A 123 4.65 -2.04 -0.72
C ILE A 123 4.24 -0.65 -0.25
N VAL A 124 3.63 0.09 -1.16
CA VAL A 124 3.07 1.41 -0.92
C VAL A 124 1.58 1.31 -1.13
N ILE A 125 0.81 1.90 -0.21
CA ILE A 125 -0.65 1.90 -0.25
C ILE A 125 -1.08 3.35 -0.15
N SER A 126 -1.90 3.82 -1.08
CA SER A 126 -2.55 5.12 -1.03
C SER A 126 -4.04 4.89 -1.02
N TYR A 127 -4.71 5.35 0.04
CA TYR A 127 -6.14 5.26 0.18
C TYR A 127 -6.74 6.65 0.30
N THR A 128 -7.52 7.05 -0.71
CA THR A 128 -8.20 8.34 -0.76
C THR A 128 -9.71 8.11 -0.84
N ALA A 129 -10.51 8.92 -0.16
CA ALA A 129 -11.97 8.79 -0.19
C ALA A 129 -12.61 10.11 0.20
N ALA A 130 -13.55 10.61 -0.61
CA ALA A 130 -14.19 11.90 -0.31
C ALA A 130 -15.09 11.85 0.95
N HIS A 131 -15.58 10.66 1.36
CA HIS A 131 -16.58 10.52 2.43
C HIS A 131 -16.48 9.21 3.23
N SER A 132 -15.32 8.55 3.26
CA SER A 132 -15.20 7.26 3.95
C SER A 132 -15.09 7.41 5.47
N PRO A 133 -15.90 6.69 6.27
CA PRO A 133 -15.73 6.62 7.72
C PRO A 133 -14.36 6.08 8.15
N ALA A 134 -13.67 5.34 7.26
CA ALA A 134 -12.32 4.83 7.50
C ALA A 134 -11.25 5.93 7.51
N LEU A 135 -11.56 7.11 6.94
CA LEU A 135 -10.72 8.31 7.00
C LEU A 135 -11.10 9.27 8.15
N ASN A 136 -12.05 8.88 9.01
CA ASN A 136 -12.33 9.64 10.22
C ASN A 136 -11.11 9.58 11.16
N GLU A 137 -10.90 10.67 11.92
CA GLU A 137 -9.74 10.81 12.82
C GLU A 137 -9.57 9.63 13.80
N GLU A 138 -10.67 9.05 14.26
CA GLU A 138 -10.67 7.92 15.21
C GLU A 138 -10.32 6.57 14.56
N LYS A 139 -10.47 6.42 13.23
CA LYS A 139 -10.34 5.13 12.52
C LYS A 139 -9.15 5.04 11.57
N LYS A 140 -8.42 6.14 11.38
CA LYS A 140 -7.29 6.21 10.43
C LYS A 140 -6.15 5.23 10.78
N GLU A 141 -5.78 5.16 12.05
CA GLU A 141 -4.70 4.27 12.52
C GLU A 141 -5.11 2.80 12.41
N GLU A 142 -6.36 2.49 12.77
CA GLU A 142 -6.94 1.15 12.62
C GLU A 142 -6.95 0.73 11.15
N THR A 143 -7.40 1.62 10.26
CA THR A 143 -7.43 1.38 8.80
C THR A 143 -6.03 1.18 8.23
N ALA A 144 -5.07 2.04 8.60
CA ALA A 144 -3.69 1.91 8.17
C ALA A 144 -3.05 0.60 8.66
N THR A 145 -3.33 0.22 9.91
CA THR A 145 -2.84 -1.03 10.50
C THR A 145 -3.47 -2.25 9.82
N ALA A 146 -4.77 -2.21 9.52
CA ALA A 146 -5.46 -3.27 8.80
C ALA A 146 -4.88 -3.47 7.40
N LEU A 147 -4.70 -2.38 6.63
CA LEU A 147 -4.06 -2.40 5.32
C LEU A 147 -2.63 -2.96 5.38
N ALA A 148 -1.82 -2.48 6.33
CA ALA A 148 -0.45 -2.95 6.48
C ALA A 148 -0.38 -4.44 6.85
N THR A 149 -1.27 -4.89 7.72
CA THR A 149 -1.35 -6.29 8.17
C THR A 149 -1.80 -7.22 7.05
N GLU A 150 -2.85 -6.84 6.32
CA GLU A 150 -3.36 -7.61 5.18
C GLU A 150 -2.28 -7.83 4.11
N VAL A 151 -1.61 -6.74 3.72
CA VAL A 151 -0.49 -6.79 2.77
C VAL A 151 0.63 -7.70 3.28
N LEU A 152 1.02 -7.56 4.54
CA LEU A 152 2.11 -8.34 5.11
C LEU A 152 1.78 -9.85 5.18
N ASN A 153 0.53 -10.18 5.52
CA ASN A 153 0.05 -11.55 5.54
C ASN A 153 0.12 -12.17 4.14
N ASN A 154 -0.37 -11.45 3.12
CA ASN A 154 -0.40 -11.92 1.74
C ASN A 154 0.98 -11.90 1.05
N LEU A 155 1.95 -11.12 1.56
CA LEU A 155 3.36 -11.18 1.13
C LEU A 155 4.12 -12.40 1.66
N SER A 156 3.63 -13.00 2.75
CA SER A 156 4.34 -14.08 3.47
C SER A 156 3.93 -15.48 3.00
N VAL A 157 3.00 -15.55 2.04
CA VAL A 157 2.48 -16.76 1.38
C VAL A 157 3.24 -17.00 0.08
#